data_AF-A0A833HRB6-F1
#
_entry.id   AF-A0A833HRB6-F1
#
_cell.length_a   1.000
_cell.length_b   1.000
_cell.length_c   1.000
_cell.angle_alpha   90.00
_cell.angle_beta   90.00
_cell.angle_gamma   90.00
#
_symmetry.space_group_name_H-M   'P 1'
#
loop_
_entity.id
_entity.type
_entity.pdbx_description
1 polymer ?
#
loop_
_entity_poly.entity_id
_entity_poly.type
_entity_poly.pdbx_seq_one_letter_code
_entity_poly.pdbx_strand_id
1 'polypeptide(L)'
;MKYIYIYRKNDYAALLAAYLRLKNKTISTNQIKFGILFLGIDEELNEVYIVKYRRNPQVLINLLKGIGEIYREELKIIDLGKYDRIYFRTFKNRVKRNLLKDRFKYENLL
;
A
#
# COMPACT_ATOMS: atom_id res chain seq x y z
N MET A 1 -17.12 1.93 3.98
CA MET A 1 -16.34 2.43 2.83
C MET A 1 -15.03 1.67 2.72
N LYS A 2 -14.48 1.45 1.52
CA LYS A 2 -13.21 0.72 1.33
C LYS A 2 -12.09 1.68 0.96
N TYR A 3 -11.00 1.66 1.70
CA TYR A 3 -9.78 2.41 1.41
C TYR A 3 -8.81 1.54 0.63
N ILE A 4 -8.36 2.04 -0.52
CA ILE A 4 -7.38 1.33 -1.36
C ILE A 4 -6.15 2.22 -1.51
N TYR A 5 -5.08 1.88 -0.81
CA TYR A 5 -3.78 2.52 -0.97
C TYR A 5 -3.04 1.90 -2.14
N ILE A 6 -2.81 2.70 -3.18
CA ILE A 6 -2.07 2.27 -4.36
C ILE A 6 -0.65 2.84 -4.34
N TYR A 7 0.34 2.02 -4.70
CA TYR A 7 1.75 2.44 -4.69
C TYR A 7 2.53 1.84 -5.85
N ARG A 8 3.64 2.47 -6.24
CA ARG A 8 4.50 1.99 -7.33
C ARG A 8 5.73 1.27 -6.81
N LYS A 9 6.51 1.95 -5.96
CA LYS A 9 7.83 1.47 -5.51
C LYS A 9 7.89 1.21 -4.00
N ASN A 10 7.33 2.10 -3.19
CA ASN A 10 7.48 2.08 -1.75
C ASN A 10 6.34 1.30 -1.07
N ASP A 11 6.55 0.01 -0.87
CA ASP A 11 5.65 -0.88 -0.12
C ASP A 11 5.56 -0.50 1.36
N TYR A 12 6.68 -0.11 1.98
CA TYR A 12 6.71 0.37 3.36
C TYR A 12 5.78 1.57 3.58
N ALA A 13 5.77 2.54 2.66
CA ALA A 13 4.86 3.69 2.75
C ALA A 13 3.38 3.27 2.68
N ALA A 14 3.06 2.26 1.87
CA ALA A 14 1.69 1.74 1.78
C ALA A 14 1.29 1.01 3.06
N LEU A 15 2.17 0.16 3.58
CA LEU A 15 1.96 -0.55 4.85
C LEU A 15 1.81 0.43 6.02
N LEU A 16 2.66 1.46 6.08
CA LEU A 16 2.59 2.49 7.10
C LEU A 16 1.29 3.30 7.01
N ALA A 17 0.86 3.70 5.81
CA ALA A 17 -0.40 4.42 5.62
C ALA A 17 -1.60 3.58 6.07
N ALA A 18 -1.60 2.29 5.75
CA ALA A 18 -2.63 1.37 6.20
C ALA A 18 -2.62 1.17 7.73
N TYR A 19 -1.44 0.98 8.33
CA TYR A 19 -1.29 0.85 9.77
C TYR A 19 -1.79 2.09 10.52
N LEU A 20 -1.41 3.29 10.06
CA LEU A 20 -1.88 4.55 10.64
C LEU A 20 -3.41 4.69 10.54
N ARG A 21 -4.02 4.20 9.45
CA ARG A 21 -5.47 4.21 9.29
C ARG A 21 -6.17 3.22 10.23
N LEU A 22 -5.59 2.03 10.41
CA LEU A 22 -6.17 0.96 11.22
C LEU A 22 -6.07 1.19 12.73
N LYS A 23 -5.29 2.20 13.19
CA LYS A 23 -5.11 2.56 14.61
C LYS A 23 -4.92 1.34 15.53
N ASN A 24 -3.73 0.75 15.52
CA ASN A 24 -3.31 -0.36 16.40
C ASN A 24 -4.19 -1.62 16.40
N LYS A 25 -5.11 -1.79 15.44
CA LYS A 25 -5.89 -3.03 15.30
C LYS A 25 -5.07 -4.14 14.63
N THR A 26 -5.35 -5.37 15.02
CA THR A 26 -4.74 -6.60 14.50
C THR A 26 -4.99 -6.72 13.00
N ILE A 27 -3.91 -6.86 12.22
CA ILE A 27 -3.95 -7.00 10.77
C ILE A 27 -4.29 -8.46 10.45
N SER A 28 -5.35 -8.69 9.68
CA SER A 28 -5.68 -10.01 9.12
C SER A 28 -5.31 -10.00 7.64
N THR A 29 -4.26 -10.74 7.29
CA THR A 29 -3.83 -10.86 5.89
C THR A 29 -4.54 -12.02 5.22
N ASN A 30 -5.58 -11.71 4.44
CA ASN A 30 -6.13 -12.66 3.48
C ASN A 30 -5.60 -12.34 2.08
N GLN A 31 -5.07 -13.34 1.37
CA GLN A 31 -4.65 -13.19 -0.02
C GLN A 31 -5.88 -13.07 -0.92
N ILE A 32 -6.08 -11.93 -1.59
CA ILE A 32 -7.16 -11.75 -2.56
C ILE A 32 -6.63 -11.94 -3.99
N LYS A 33 -7.42 -12.66 -4.79
CA LYS A 33 -7.17 -13.10 -6.18
C LYS A 33 -6.73 -12.02 -7.18
N PHE A 34 -6.95 -10.73 -6.91
CA PHE A 34 -6.72 -9.65 -7.89
C PHE A 34 -5.38 -8.91 -7.71
N GLY A 35 -4.47 -9.43 -6.89
CA GLY A 35 -3.23 -8.71 -6.55
C GLY A 35 -3.48 -7.49 -5.64
N ILE A 36 -4.67 -7.41 -5.06
CA ILE A 36 -5.07 -6.49 -4.01
C ILE A 36 -4.84 -7.21 -2.68
N LEU A 37 -4.11 -6.62 -1.75
CA LEU A 37 -3.87 -7.18 -0.43
C LEU A 37 -4.86 -6.55 0.55
N PHE A 38 -5.69 -7.35 1.21
CA PHE A 38 -6.49 -6.90 2.34
C PHE A 38 -5.63 -6.89 3.61
N LEU A 39 -5.73 -5.82 4.39
CA LEU A 39 -5.04 -5.69 5.67
C LEU A 39 -5.95 -5.74 6.87
N GLY A 40 -7.17 -5.21 6.78
CA GLY A 40 -8.06 -5.20 7.92
C GLY A 40 -9.12 -4.13 7.87
N ILE A 41 -9.73 -3.88 9.03
CA ILE A 41 -10.87 -2.99 9.21
C ILE A 41 -10.52 -1.96 10.31
N ASP A 42 -10.79 -0.68 10.07
CA ASP A 42 -10.52 0.41 11.02
C ASP A 42 -11.56 0.51 12.16
N GLU A 43 -11.46 1.52 13.01
CA GLU A 43 -12.42 1.78 14.10
C GLU A 43 -13.84 2.05 13.62
N GLU A 44 -13.99 2.61 12.42
CA GLU A 44 -15.27 3.01 11.81
C GLU A 44 -15.81 1.92 10.87
N LEU A 45 -15.30 0.69 10.98
CA LEU A 45 -15.65 -0.43 10.10
C LEU A 45 -15.25 -0.22 8.62
N ASN A 46 -14.32 0.69 8.32
CA ASN A 46 -13.82 0.83 6.96
C ASN A 46 -12.74 -0.21 6.66
N GLU A 47 -12.87 -0.88 5.53
CA GLU A 47 -11.90 -1.86 5.07
C GLU A 47 -10.68 -1.18 4.45
N VAL A 48 -9.49 -1.71 4.71
CA VAL A 48 -8.21 -1.19 4.21
C VAL A 48 -7.52 -2.23 3.34
N TYR A 49 -7.18 -1.80 2.12
CA TYR A 49 -6.50 -2.59 1.11
C TYR A 49 -5.25 -1.87 0.59
N ILE A 50 -4.30 -2.67 0.10
CA ILE A 50 -3.07 -2.20 -0.53
C ILE A 50 -2.92 -2.83 -1.92
N VAL A 51 -2.55 -2.03 -2.92
CA VAL A 51 -2.34 -2.50 -4.29
C VAL A 51 -1.07 -1.91 -4.89
N LYS A 52 -0.23 -2.77 -5.46
CA LYS A 52 0.93 -2.33 -6.23
C LYS A 52 0.56 -2.11 -7.69
N TYR A 53 0.90 -0.96 -8.26
CA TYR A 53 0.81 -0.70 -9.70
C TYR A 53 2.20 -0.60 -10.35
N ARG A 54 2.29 -0.93 -11.65
CA ARG A 54 3.58 -0.93 -12.37
C ARG A 54 3.82 0.35 -13.18
N ARG A 55 2.87 0.71 -14.06
CA ARG A 55 3.05 1.76 -15.07
C ARG A 55 2.12 2.94 -14.86
N ASN A 56 0.85 2.78 -15.23
CA ASN A 56 -0.12 3.87 -15.22
C ASN A 56 -1.10 3.68 -14.04
N PRO A 57 -1.02 4.50 -12.98
CA PRO A 57 -1.97 4.42 -11.87
C PRO A 57 -3.40 4.71 -12.32
N GLN A 58 -3.60 5.52 -13.35
CA GLN A 58 -4.94 5.87 -13.83
C GLN A 58 -5.71 4.66 -14.36
N VAL A 59 -5.03 3.73 -15.03
CA VAL A 59 -5.66 2.49 -15.51
C VAL A 59 -6.16 1.67 -14.32
N LEU A 60 -5.34 1.52 -13.27
CA LEU A 60 -5.76 0.83 -12.05
C LEU A 60 -6.92 1.55 -11.37
N ILE A 61 -6.85 2.89 -11.24
CA ILE A 61 -7.91 3.69 -10.63
C ILE A 61 -9.24 3.50 -11.38
N ASN A 62 -9.22 3.53 -12.71
CA ASN A 62 -10.41 3.35 -13.52
C ASN A 62 -11.00 1.93 -13.34
N LEU A 63 -10.14 0.90 -13.33
CA LEU A 63 -10.58 -0.48 -13.07
C LEU A 63 -11.21 -0.63 -11.68
N LEU A 64 -10.56 -0.09 -10.65
CA LEU A 64 -11.09 -0.15 -9.28
C LEU A 64 -12.42 0.59 -9.17
N LYS A 65 -12.54 1.78 -9.77
CA LYS A 65 -13.81 2.52 -9.80
C LYS A 65 -14.92 1.73 -10.49
N GLY A 66 -14.63 1.13 -11.64
CA GLY A 66 -15.59 0.27 -12.35
C GLY A 66 -16.03 -0.93 -11.50
N ILE A 67 -15.09 -1.56 -10.78
CA ILE A 67 -15.43 -2.62 -9.80
C ILE A 67 -16.34 -2.06 -8.70
N GLY A 68 -16.00 -0.89 -8.13
CA GLY A 68 -16.82 -0.23 -7.12
C GLY A 68 -18.25 0.01 -7.62
N GLU A 69 -18.41 0.50 -8.85
CA GLU A 69 -19.71 0.73 -9.47
C GLU A 69 -20.50 -0.57 -9.67
N ILE A 70 -19.86 -1.64 -10.18
CA ILE A 70 -20.50 -2.95 -10.41
C ILE A 70 -21.04 -3.54 -9.10
N TYR A 71 -20.25 -3.45 -8.03
CA TYR A 71 -20.63 -4.02 -6.74
C TYR A 71 -21.38 -3.04 -5.83
N ARG A 72 -21.66 -1.81 -6.29
CA ARG A 72 -22.27 -0.72 -5.51
C ARG A 72 -21.50 -0.43 -4.21
N GLU A 73 -20.18 -0.48 -4.30
CA GLU A 73 -19.24 -0.30 -3.20
C GLU A 73 -18.57 1.07 -3.29
N GLU A 74 -18.57 1.80 -2.18
CA GLU A 74 -17.88 3.09 -2.10
C GLU A 74 -16.38 2.87 -1.89
N LEU A 75 -15.57 3.28 -2.87
CA LEU A 75 -14.11 3.12 -2.88
C LEU A 75 -13.40 4.47 -2.76
N LYS A 76 -12.52 4.58 -1.77
CA LYS A 76 -11.59 5.69 -1.61
C LYS A 76 -10.18 5.26 -1.98
N ILE A 77 -9.76 5.63 -3.19
CA ILE A 77 -8.46 5.26 -3.75
C ILE A 77 -7.44 6.36 -3.46
N ILE A 78 -6.32 6.00 -2.83
CA ILE A 78 -5.26 6.94 -2.44
C ILE A 78 -3.95 6.53 -3.13
N ASP A 79 -3.50 7.32 -4.09
CA ASP A 79 -2.20 7.12 -4.75
C ASP A 79 -1.06 7.65 -3.87
N LEU A 80 -0.25 6.73 -3.35
CA LEU A 80 0.96 7.02 -2.59
C LEU A 80 2.19 7.12 -3.50
N GLY A 81 2.13 6.59 -4.72
CA GLY A 81 3.24 6.66 -5.66
C GLY A 81 3.54 8.08 -6.16
N LYS A 82 2.62 9.03 -6.01
CA LYS A 82 2.93 10.46 -6.19
C LYS A 82 4.03 10.96 -5.24
N TYR A 83 4.16 10.35 -4.07
CA TYR A 83 5.20 10.68 -3.09
C TYR A 83 6.51 9.94 -3.33
N ASP A 84 6.54 8.92 -4.20
CA ASP A 84 7.75 8.16 -4.51
C ASP A 84 8.86 9.07 -5.05
N ARG A 85 8.54 10.07 -5.88
CA ARG A 85 9.57 10.98 -6.42
C ARG A 85 10.18 11.89 -5.36
N ILE A 86 9.35 12.40 -4.45
CA ILE A 86 9.77 13.33 -3.39
C ILE A 86 10.62 12.55 -2.38
N TYR A 87 10.12 11.42 -1.89
CA TYR A 87 10.83 10.57 -0.94
C TYR A 87 12.16 10.05 -1.51
N PHE A 88 12.15 9.59 -2.76
CA PHE A 88 13.35 9.07 -3.41
C PHE A 88 14.33 10.15 -3.87
N ARG A 89 13.93 11.42 -4.00
CA ARG A 89 14.88 12.53 -4.20
C ARG A 89 15.54 12.93 -2.89
N THR A 90 14.75 13.09 -1.83
CA THR A 90 15.24 13.65 -0.56
C THR A 90 15.96 12.62 0.30
N PHE A 91 15.53 11.34 0.28
CA PHE A 91 16.03 10.31 1.19
C PHE A 91 16.78 9.16 0.51
N LYS A 92 17.05 9.24 -0.81
CA LYS A 92 17.69 8.18 -1.61
C LYS A 92 18.91 7.57 -0.93
N ASN A 93 19.81 8.43 -0.46
CA ASN A 93 21.10 8.03 0.09
C ASN A 93 20.96 7.43 1.50
N ARG A 94 19.95 7.86 2.26
CA ARG A 94 19.66 7.36 3.61
C ARG A 94 18.97 5.99 3.55
N VAL A 95 17.99 5.86 2.68
CA VAL A 95 17.27 4.60 2.43
C VAL A 95 18.21 3.54 1.84
N LYS A 96 19.06 3.90 0.88
CA LYS A 96 20.04 2.96 0.30
C LYS A 96 21.06 2.46 1.33
N ARG A 97 21.52 3.31 2.26
CA ARG A 97 22.40 2.90 3.37
C ARG A 97 21.70 1.99 4.37
N ASN A 98 20.45 2.27 4.72
CA ASN A 98 19.70 1.45 5.69
C ASN A 98 19.32 0.10 5.10
N LEU A 99 18.86 0.05 3.84
CA LEU A 99 18.56 -1.22 3.15
C LEU A 99 19.79 -2.11 2.98
N LEU A 100 20.97 -1.53 2.73
CA LEU A 100 22.23 -2.29 2.70
C LEU A 100 22.57 -2.85 4.09
N LYS A 101 22.45 -2.03 5.15
CA LYS A 101 22.65 -2.49 6.54
C LYS A 101 21.70 -3.62 6.92
N ASP A 102 20.43 -3.53 6.55
CA ASP A 102 19.44 -4.55 6.88
C ASP A 102 19.66 -5.83 6.05
N ARG A 103 20.05 -5.74 4.77
CA ARG A 103 20.45 -6.93 3.97
C ARG A 103 21.58 -7.72 4.60
N PHE A 104 22.64 -7.04 5.04
CA PHE A 104 23.76 -7.66 5.74
C PHE A 104 23.35 -8.30 7.08
N LYS A 105 22.30 -7.77 7.73
CA LYS A 105 21.80 -8.33 8.98
C LYS A 105 21.06 -9.66 8.78
N TYR A 106 20.35 -9.82 7.67
CA TYR A 106 19.62 -11.06 7.34
C TYR A 106 20.49 -12.13 6.66
N GLU A 107 21.54 -11.74 5.92
CA GLU A 107 22.50 -12.71 5.33
C GLU A 107 23.42 -13.36 6.38
N ASN A 108 23.59 -12.76 7.56
CA ASN A 108 24.35 -13.34 8.69
C ASN A 108 23.49 -14.16 9.68
N LEU A 109 22.21 -14.39 9.34
CA LEU A 109 21.26 -15.20 10.13
C LEU A 109 20.84 -16.49 9.41
N LEU A 110 21.44 -16.78 8.25
CA LEU A 110 21.35 -18.04 7.49
C LEU A 110 22.70 -18.77 7.55
#